data_AF-A0A847XUE4-F1
#
_entry.id   AF-A0A847XUE4-F1
#
_cell.length_a   1.000
_cell.length_b   1.000
_cell.length_c   1.000
_cell.angle_alpha   90.00
_cell.angle_beta   90.00
_cell.angle_gamma   90.00
#
_symmetry.space_group_name_H-M   'P 1'
#
loop_
_entity.id
_entity.type
_entity.pdbx_description
1 polymer ?
#
loop_
_entity_poly.entity_id
_entity_poly.type
_entity_poly.pdbx_seq_one_letter_code
_entity_poly.pdbx_strand_id
1 'polypeptide(L)' 'MKIKFLGAAREVTGSKHLITTDMGKRLLLDCGMFQGKGLETDSMNRDLGFDPETIDHIVLTHAHIDHSGLI' A
#
# COMPACT_ATOMS: atom_id res chain seq x y z
N MET A 1 -6.14 -14.93 -10.04
CA MET A 1 -5.37 -13.88 -9.35
C MET A 1 -6.21 -12.61 -9.27
N LYS A 2 -6.13 -11.84 -8.17
CA LYS A 2 -6.84 -10.57 -7.98
C LYS A 2 -5.89 -9.48 -7.48
N ILE A 3 -6.06 -8.24 -7.93
CA ILE A 3 -5.30 -7.07 -7.47
C ILE A 3 -6.28 -6.04 -6.91
N LYS A 4 -5.99 -5.53 -5.71
CA LYS A 4 -6.72 -4.41 -5.08
C LYS A 4 -5.77 -3.21 -4.98
N PHE A 5 -6.17 -2.11 -5.61
CA PHE A 5 -5.48 -0.83 -5.55
C PHE A 5 -5.90 -0.10 -4.25
N LEU A 6 -4.93 0.20 -3.39
CA LEU A 6 -5.17 0.81 -2.07
C LEU A 6 -4.59 2.22 -1.96
N GLY A 7 -3.75 2.63 -2.92
CA GLY A 7 -3.21 3.98 -3.05
C GLY A 7 -2.52 4.16 -4.40
N ALA A 8 -1.99 5.36 -4.66
CA ALA A 8 -1.52 5.77 -6.00
C ALA A 8 -2.57 5.55 -7.13
N ALA A 9 -3.85 5.51 -6.78
CA ALA A 9 -4.94 5.32 -7.73
C ALA A 9 -5.48 6.67 -8.17
N ARG A 10 -5.09 7.12 -9.37
CA ARG A 10 -5.35 8.48 -9.89
C ARG A 10 -4.65 9.59 -9.08
N GLU A 11 -3.56 9.24 -8.42
CA GLU A 11 -2.66 10.15 -7.71
C GLU A 11 -1.24 9.59 -7.71
N VAL A 12 -0.25 10.36 -7.25
CA VAL A 12 1.17 9.96 -7.30
C VAL A 12 1.61 9.20 -6.05
N THR A 13 1.12 9.59 -4.87
CA THR A 13 1.69 9.15 -3.59
C THR A 13 0.91 8.01 -2.96
N GLY A 14 1.49 7.35 -1.97
CA GLY A 14 0.85 6.27 -1.23
C GLY A 14 0.76 4.95 -1.99
N SER A 15 1.76 4.61 -2.82
CA SER A 15 1.77 3.36 -3.60
C SER A 15 1.56 2.14 -2.70
N LYS A 16 0.52 1.37 -2.97
CA LYS A 16 0.10 0.22 -2.15
C LYS A 16 -0.86 -0.66 -2.94
N HIS A 17 -0.44 -1.89 -3.22
CA HIS A 17 -1.23 -2.84 -4.00
C HIS A 17 -1.28 -4.19 -3.30
N LEU A 18 -2.49 -4.66 -3.00
CA LEU A 18 -2.69 -5.99 -2.44
C LEU A 18 -2.97 -6.99 -3.57
N ILE A 19 -2.06 -7.94 -3.73
CA ILE A 19 -2.14 -9.01 -4.72
C ILE A 19 -2.57 -10.29 -4.00
N THR A 20 -3.67 -10.88 -4.43
CA THR A 20 -4.13 -12.20 -3.97
C THR A 20 -3.92 -13.22 -5.08
N THR A 21 -3.06 -14.19 -4.82
CA THR A 21 -2.80 -15.31 -5.74
C THR A 21 -3.98 -16.29 -5.77
N ASP A 22 -4.04 -17.15 -6.79
CA ASP A 22 -5.08 -18.19 -6.87
C ASP A 22 -5.00 -19.23 -5.74
N MET A 23 -3.83 -19.38 -5.11
CA MET A 23 -3.64 -20.23 -3.92
C MET A 23 -3.96 -19.49 -2.61
N GLY A 24 -4.47 -18.26 -2.67
CA GLY A 24 -4.87 -17.49 -1.49
C GLY A 24 -3.75 -16.68 -0.82
N LYS A 25 -2.48 -16.81 -1.25
CA LYS A 25 -1.40 -15.96 -0.74
C LYS A 25 -1.67 -14.47 -0.99
N ARG A 26 -1.37 -13.64 -0.01
CA ARG A 26 -1.56 -12.20 0.04
C ARG A 26 -0.20 -11.50 0.04
N LEU A 27 0.17 -10.93 -1.09
CA LEU A 27 1.39 -10.14 -1.25
C LEU A 27 1.05 -8.66 -1.28
N LEU A 28 1.81 -7.86 -0.55
CA LEU A 28 1.74 -6.42 -0.61
C LEU A 28 2.89 -5.89 -1.48
N LEU A 29 2.55 -5.24 -2.59
CA LEU A 29 3.52 -4.53 -3.42
C LEU A 29 3.51 -3.06 -3.03
N ASP A 30 4.63 -2.62 -2.45
CA ASP A 30 4.83 -1.33 -1.77
C ASP A 30 3.88 -1.07 -0.59
N CYS A 31 4.33 -0.25 0.35
CA CYS A 31 3.50 0.31 1.42
C CYS A 31 3.91 1.77 1.65
N GLY A 32 3.52 2.62 0.71
CA GLY A 32 3.90 4.01 0.65
C GLY A 32 3.06 4.95 1.50
N MET A 33 3.67 6.07 1.91
CA MET A 33 3.00 7.16 2.59
C MET A 33 2.34 8.12 1.57
N PHE A 34 1.08 8.47 1.80
CA PHE A 34 0.43 9.57 1.08
C PHE A 34 1.09 10.90 1.48
N GLN A 35 1.19 11.85 0.54
CA GLN A 35 1.79 13.17 0.77
C GLN A 35 1.02 14.25 0.01
N GLY A 36 1.15 15.51 0.46
CA GLY A 36 0.67 16.69 -0.29
C GLY A 36 -0.82 17.03 -0.15
N LYS A 37 -1.58 16.35 0.72
CA LYS A 37 -3.02 16.60 0.96
C LYS A 37 -3.33 17.25 2.31
N GLY A 38 -2.33 17.83 2.97
CA GLY A 38 -2.51 18.53 4.24
C GLY A 38 -3.03 17.60 5.34
N LEU A 39 -4.10 18.01 6.03
CA LEU A 39 -4.67 17.24 7.15
C LEU A 39 -5.25 15.88 6.74
N GLU A 40 -5.66 15.71 5.48
CA GLU A 40 -6.18 14.43 4.97
C GLU A 40 -5.10 13.35 4.91
N THR A 41 -3.83 13.75 4.81
CA THR A 41 -2.71 12.81 4.72
C THR A 41 -2.60 11.91 5.95
N ASP A 42 -2.84 12.43 7.17
CA ASP A 42 -2.74 11.64 8.40
C ASP A 42 -3.80 10.54 8.46
N SER A 43 -5.06 10.85 8.14
CA SER A 43 -6.13 9.85 8.14
C SER A 43 -5.92 8.77 7.07
N MET A 44 -5.50 9.17 5.87
CA MET A 44 -5.17 8.23 4.78
C MET A 44 -4.00 7.30 5.13
N ASN A 45 -3.02 7.77 5.91
CA ASN A 45 -1.88 6.96 6.34
C ASN A 45 -2.21 6.03 7.52
N ARG A 46 -3.23 6.35 8.33
CA ARG A 46 -3.71 5.48 9.42
C ARG A 46 -4.61 4.35 8.95
N ASP A 47 -5.38 4.57 7.88
CA ASP A 47 -6.19 3.52 7.25
C ASP A 47 -5.42 2.82 6.12
N LEU A 48 -4.89 1.63 6.42
CA LEU A 48 -4.16 0.84 5.44
C LEU A 48 -5.10 0.17 4.40
N GLY A 49 -6.39 0.01 4.70
CA GLY A 49 -7.34 -0.68 3.83
C GLY A 49 -7.15 -2.21 3.75
N PHE A 50 -6.34 -2.77 4.65
CA PHE A 50 -6.11 -4.20 4.90
C PHE A 50 -5.62 -4.41 6.34
N ASP A 51 -5.75 -5.63 6.84
CA ASP A 51 -5.15 -6.06 8.11
C ASP A 51 -3.69 -6.49 7.89
N PRO A 52 -2.70 -5.83 8.51
CA PRO A 52 -1.28 -6.15 8.34
C PRO A 52 -0.92 -7.60 8.71
N GLU A 53 -1.59 -8.18 9.71
CA GLU A 53 -1.31 -9.56 10.16
C GLU A 53 -1.65 -10.61 9.10
N THR A 54 -2.44 -10.23 8.09
CA THR A 54 -2.87 -11.13 7.01
C THR A 54 -1.97 -11.12 5.78
N ILE A 55 -0.88 -10.34 5.78
CA ILE A 55 0.05 -10.24 4.65
C ILE A 55 1.16 -11.28 4.78
N ASP A 56 1.35 -12.11 3.77
CA ASP A 56 2.39 -13.14 3.76
C ASP A 56 3.77 -12.54 3.47
N HIS A 57 3.84 -11.63 2.51
CA HIS A 57 5.09 -11.03 2.02
C HIS A 57 4.87 -9.59 1.57
N ILE A 58 5.89 -8.74 1.79
CA ILE A 58 5.98 -7.40 1.23
C ILE A 58 7.10 -7.40 0.18
N VAL A 59 6.82 -6.81 -0.99
CA VAL A 59 7.81 -6.52 -2.01
C VAL A 59 7.91 -5.01 -2.14
N LEU A 60 9.09 -4.46 -1.84
CA LEU A 60 9.38 -3.04 -2.03
C LEU A 60 10.07 -2.83 -3.37
N THR A 61 9.52 -1.98 -4.22
CA THR A 61 10.08 -1.70 -5.54
C THR A 61 11.36 -0.86 -5.46
N HIS A 62 11.38 0.16 -4.61
CA HIS A 62 12.52 1.04 -4.35
C HIS A 62 12.30 1.86 -3.07
N ALA A 63 13.30 2.66 -2.64
CA ALA A 63 13.33 3.26 -1.31
C ALA A 63 12.52 4.57 -1.13
N HIS A 64 11.90 5.13 -2.17
CA HIS A 64 11.17 6.40 -2.01
C HIS A 64 10.02 6.29 -1.00
N ILE A 65 9.77 7.37 -0.27
CA ILE A 65 8.86 7.37 0.90
C ILE A 65 7.39 7.14 0.52
N ASP A 66 6.99 7.52 -0.69
CA ASP A 66 5.70 7.21 -1.28
C ASP A 66 5.56 5.75 -1.74
N HIS A 67 6.58 4.91 -1.53
CA HIS A 67 6.59 3.46 -1.72
C HIS A 67 6.95 2.68 -0.44
N SER A 68 7.74 3.27 0.47
CA SER A 68 8.29 2.60 1.66
C SER A 68 7.81 3.14 3.01
N GLY A 69 7.20 4.33 3.04
CA GLY A 69 7.03 5.11 4.27
C GLY A 69 6.03 4.58 5.31
N LEU A 70 5.24 3.55 4.98
CA LEU A 70 4.29 2.89 5.89
C LEU A 70 4.59 1.38 6.08
N ILE A 71 5.78 0.92 5.73
CA ILE A 71 6.30 -0.38 6.17
C ILE A 71 6.66 -0.28 7.65
#